data_AF-A0A9D8XQE9-F1
#
_entry.id   AF-A0A9D8XQE9-F1
#
_cell.length_a   1.000
_cell.length_b   1.000
_cell.length_c   1.000
_cell.angle_alpha   90.00
_cell.angle_beta   90.00
_cell.angle_gamma   90.00
#
_symmetry.space_group_name_H-M   'P 1'
#
loop_
_entity.id
_entity.type
_entity.pdbx_description
1 polymer ?
#
loop_
_entity_poly.entity_id
_entity_poly.type
_entity_poly.pdbx_seq_one_letter_code
_entity_poly.pdbx_strand_id
1 'polypeptide(L)'
;MKTNFNYLDSLREEVSHGYHEANQIVAQAKLNYTYLKAPNGRPTKLCLEDWILVRTKAFKEKFGDWETAYKKRFLLYHEAVKQLSGNEFEKLPNMSIIEQVGAYFDLMGNIGLSPLYGEVILDRKGIGDSLAHGLGRNKAIAFAAVKEVIENGILIDYHKNHKGRGYDSAVISAPIKILNERFICYVIIIRSKIANRFYLHEVWTEKSLTSVRSSAAQKQPSHLQGTAKVLQDIVCASDLPEFFFDENGEPRLDGCE
;
A
#
# COMPACT_ATOMS: atom_id res chain seq x y z
N MET A 1 22.40 20.67 16.42
CA MET A 1 21.24 21.26 15.73
C MET A 1 21.62 22.19 14.58
N LYS A 2 22.61 23.11 14.71
CA LYS A 2 23.06 23.97 13.58
C LYS A 2 23.63 23.25 12.34
N THR A 3 24.13 22.03 12.49
CA THR A 3 24.74 21.24 11.40
C THR A 3 23.74 20.59 10.44
N ASN A 4 22.47 20.38 10.85
CA ASN A 4 21.46 19.82 9.96
C ASN A 4 20.81 20.87 9.07
N PHE A 5 20.68 22.11 9.56
CA PHE A 5 20.07 23.22 8.81
C PHE A 5 20.87 23.55 7.54
N ASN A 6 22.18 23.79 7.69
CA ASN A 6 23.07 24.07 6.55
C ASN A 6 23.11 22.94 5.49
N TYR A 7 22.81 21.70 5.89
CA TYR A 7 22.82 20.58 4.95
C TYR A 7 21.50 20.42 4.19
N LEU A 8 20.35 20.68 4.84
CA LEU A 8 19.08 20.68 4.13
C LEU A 8 19.05 21.81 3.10
N ASP A 9 19.59 22.97 3.44
CA ASP A 9 19.73 24.09 2.51
C ASP A 9 20.65 23.74 1.33
N SER A 10 21.79 23.08 1.56
CA SER A 10 22.65 22.63 0.46
C SER A 10 21.95 21.61 -0.44
N LEU A 11 21.14 20.69 0.13
CA LEU A 11 20.35 19.76 -0.69
C LEU A 11 19.22 20.46 -1.45
N ARG A 12 18.59 21.49 -0.88
CA ARG A 12 17.59 22.31 -1.59
C ARG A 12 18.21 23.02 -2.79
N GLU A 13 19.40 23.58 -2.62
CA GLU A 13 20.18 24.15 -3.73
C GLU A 13 20.48 23.08 -4.79
N GLU A 14 20.92 21.87 -4.39
CA GLU A 14 21.14 20.76 -5.33
C GLU A 14 19.86 20.36 -6.07
N VAL A 15 18.69 20.31 -5.42
CA VAL A 15 17.40 20.03 -6.08
C VAL A 15 17.05 21.13 -7.08
N SER A 16 17.28 22.39 -6.72
CA SER A 16 17.03 23.53 -7.61
C SER A 16 17.91 23.53 -8.86
N HIS A 17 19.13 22.96 -8.79
CA HIS A 17 20.05 22.84 -9.91
C HIS A 17 19.98 21.48 -10.62
N GLY A 18 19.55 20.44 -9.89
CA GLY A 18 19.49 19.03 -10.27
C GLY A 18 18.17 18.66 -10.96
N TYR A 19 17.92 19.27 -12.12
CA TYR A 19 16.66 19.07 -12.86
C TYR A 19 16.34 17.61 -13.20
N HIS A 20 17.34 16.72 -13.35
CA HIS A 20 17.08 15.36 -13.83
C HIS A 20 16.39 14.46 -12.79
N GLU A 21 16.94 14.35 -11.57
CA GLU A 21 16.36 13.51 -10.51
C GLU A 21 15.00 14.05 -10.07
N ALA A 22 14.88 15.36 -9.88
CA ALA A 22 13.61 16.01 -9.58
C ALA A 22 12.53 15.69 -10.62
N ASN A 23 12.87 15.79 -11.92
CA ASN A 23 11.93 15.46 -12.99
C ASN A 23 11.54 13.98 -13.01
N GLN A 24 12.46 13.07 -12.70
CA GLN A 24 12.16 11.64 -12.58
C GLN A 24 11.20 11.35 -11.42
N ILE A 25 11.46 11.95 -10.25
CA ILE A 25 10.58 11.84 -9.07
C ILE A 25 9.16 12.33 -9.43
N VAL A 26 9.06 13.52 -10.03
CA VAL A 26 7.77 14.09 -10.43
C VAL A 26 7.08 13.25 -11.51
N ALA A 27 7.80 12.79 -12.53
CA ALA A 27 7.25 11.97 -13.60
C ALA A 27 6.71 10.63 -13.06
N GLN A 28 7.48 9.96 -12.20
CA GLN A 28 7.07 8.70 -11.59
C GLN A 28 5.86 8.89 -10.67
N ALA A 29 5.82 9.96 -9.90
CA ALA A 29 4.71 10.27 -9.01
C ALA A 29 3.43 10.64 -9.77
N LYS A 30 3.55 11.34 -10.90
CA LYS A 30 2.42 11.57 -11.81
C LYS A 30 1.93 10.26 -12.44
N LEU A 31 2.86 9.35 -12.76
CA LEU A 31 2.55 8.05 -13.35
C LEU A 31 1.76 7.14 -12.39
N ASN A 32 2.07 7.15 -11.09
CA ASN A 32 1.42 6.31 -10.08
C ASN A 32 0.38 7.05 -9.21
N TYR A 33 0.06 8.30 -9.56
CA TYR A 33 -0.97 9.16 -8.94
C TYR A 33 -0.64 9.67 -7.53
N THR A 34 0.65 9.66 -7.14
CA THR A 34 1.12 10.13 -5.83
C THR A 34 1.72 11.54 -5.85
N TYR A 35 1.72 12.24 -7.00
CA TYR A 35 2.26 13.59 -7.10
C TYR A 35 1.57 14.55 -6.13
N LEU A 36 2.37 15.19 -5.26
CA LEU A 36 1.92 16.06 -4.15
C LEU A 36 0.90 15.38 -3.23
N LYS A 37 1.04 14.06 -3.04
CA LYS A 37 0.32 13.28 -2.05
C LYS A 37 1.28 12.76 -0.98
N ALA A 38 0.77 12.69 0.24
CA ALA A 38 1.37 11.94 1.31
C ALA A 38 1.08 10.43 1.15
N PRO A 39 1.78 9.54 1.86
CA PRO A 39 1.57 8.08 1.76
C PRO A 39 0.15 7.59 1.99
N ASN A 40 -0.64 8.29 2.82
CA ASN A 40 -2.06 7.99 3.05
C ASN A 40 -3.00 8.46 1.91
N GLY A 41 -2.44 9.02 0.82
CA GLY A 41 -3.16 9.50 -0.37
C GLY A 41 -3.84 10.87 -0.22
N ARG A 42 -3.72 11.52 0.95
CA ARG A 42 -4.15 12.90 1.15
C ARG A 42 -3.15 13.88 0.51
N PRO A 43 -3.55 15.14 0.22
CA PRO A 43 -2.60 16.17 -0.19
C PRO A 43 -1.42 16.27 0.80
N THR A 44 -0.21 16.43 0.26
CA THR A 44 0.98 16.64 1.08
C THR A 44 0.88 17.95 1.87
N LYS A 45 1.55 17.99 3.03
CA LYS A 45 1.78 19.22 3.80
C LYS A 45 3.09 19.92 3.41
N LEU A 46 3.95 19.25 2.65
CA LEU A 46 5.22 19.78 2.17
C LEU A 46 4.96 20.67 0.94
N CYS A 47 5.72 21.76 0.83
CA CYS A 47 5.81 22.52 -0.41
C CYS A 47 6.56 21.69 -1.48
N LEU A 48 6.41 22.05 -2.76
CA LEU A 48 6.91 21.25 -3.89
C LEU A 48 8.39 20.90 -3.77
N GLU A 49 9.23 21.86 -3.38
CA GLU A 49 10.67 21.68 -3.23
C GLU A 49 11.00 20.65 -2.14
N ASP A 50 10.37 20.77 -0.97
CA ASP A 50 10.56 19.84 0.13
C ASP A 50 9.97 18.45 -0.17
N TRP A 51 8.84 18.40 -0.87
CA TRP A 51 8.23 17.16 -1.32
C TRP A 51 9.15 16.39 -2.29
N ILE A 52 9.88 17.10 -3.15
CA ILE A 52 10.92 16.51 -4.02
C ILE A 52 12.14 16.13 -3.19
N LEU A 53 12.64 17.05 -2.36
CA LEU A 53 13.84 16.88 -1.53
C LEU A 53 13.81 15.57 -0.75
N VAL A 54 12.74 15.32 0.01
CA VAL A 54 12.64 14.12 0.85
C VAL A 54 12.66 12.82 0.04
N ARG A 55 12.37 12.87 -1.26
CA ARG A 55 12.34 11.71 -2.15
C ARG A 55 13.64 11.49 -2.92
N THR A 56 14.61 12.41 -2.82
CA THR A 56 15.93 12.27 -3.46
C THR A 56 16.75 11.15 -2.84
N LYS A 57 17.66 10.59 -3.64
CA LYS A 57 18.65 9.60 -3.18
C LYS A 57 19.51 10.16 -2.06
N ALA A 58 19.99 11.40 -2.19
CA ALA A 58 20.83 12.04 -1.18
C ALA A 58 20.13 12.18 0.18
N PHE A 59 18.85 12.60 0.18
CA PHE A 59 18.06 12.66 1.41
C PHE A 59 17.92 11.27 2.05
N LYS A 60 17.56 10.25 1.26
CA LYS A 60 17.38 8.88 1.76
C LYS A 60 18.68 8.23 2.24
N GLU A 61 19.82 8.53 1.61
CA GLU A 61 21.13 8.05 2.06
C GLU A 61 21.51 8.64 3.42
N LYS A 62 21.14 9.90 3.69
CA LYS A 62 21.44 10.54 4.96
C LYS A 62 20.45 10.20 6.07
N PHE A 63 19.15 10.25 5.76
CA PHE A 63 18.09 10.17 6.76
C PHE A 63 17.37 8.81 6.79
N GLY A 64 17.66 7.94 5.83
CA GLY A 64 17.00 6.64 5.64
C GLY A 64 15.84 6.72 4.63
N ASP A 65 15.50 5.56 4.05
CA ASP A 65 14.36 5.42 3.14
C ASP A 65 13.03 5.48 3.91
N TRP A 66 12.59 6.71 4.17
CA TRP A 66 11.41 6.98 4.97
C TRP A 66 10.11 6.43 4.36
N GLU A 67 10.02 6.32 3.03
CA GLU A 67 8.81 5.78 2.38
C GLU A 67 8.60 4.31 2.76
N THR A 68 9.67 3.51 2.73
CA THR A 68 9.62 2.10 3.11
C THR A 68 9.45 1.95 4.62
N ALA A 69 10.13 2.76 5.43
CA ALA A 69 9.98 2.76 6.88
C ALA A 69 8.55 3.11 7.32
N TYR A 70 7.92 4.10 6.68
CA TYR A 70 6.51 4.43 6.92
C TYR A 70 5.59 3.28 6.52
N LYS A 71 5.78 2.67 5.34
CA LYS A 71 4.99 1.52 4.90
C LYS A 71 5.05 0.38 5.91
N LYS A 72 6.25 0.05 6.42
CA LYS A 72 6.44 -0.97 7.46
C LYS A 72 5.65 -0.61 8.72
N ARG A 73 5.82 0.63 9.21
CA ARG A 73 5.13 1.11 10.40
C ARG A 73 3.61 1.04 10.25
N PHE A 74 3.10 1.48 9.11
CA PHE A 74 1.67 1.45 8.83
C PHE A 74 1.13 0.02 8.84
N LEU A 75 1.82 -0.93 8.18
CA LEU A 75 1.34 -2.30 8.06
C LEU A 75 1.45 -3.11 9.37
N LEU A 76 2.48 -2.85 10.19
CA LEU A 76 2.74 -3.63 11.40
C LEU A 76 2.14 -3.02 12.67
N TYR A 77 2.17 -1.68 12.79
CA TYR A 77 1.93 -1.00 14.06
C TYR A 77 0.69 -0.11 14.06
N HIS A 78 0.22 0.37 12.90
CA HIS A 78 -0.99 1.17 12.84
C HIS A 78 -2.23 0.37 13.27
N GLU A 79 -3.25 1.06 13.80
CA GLU A 79 -4.54 0.42 14.06
C GLU A 79 -5.09 -0.25 12.80
N ALA A 80 -5.70 -1.41 13.02
CA ALA A 80 -6.30 -2.18 11.94
C ALA A 80 -7.49 -1.41 11.35
N VAL A 81 -7.56 -1.32 10.02
CA VAL A 81 -8.66 -0.63 9.32
C VAL A 81 -9.98 -1.37 9.48
N LYS A 82 -9.92 -2.66 9.82
CA LYS A 82 -11.09 -3.49 10.13
C LYS A 82 -10.73 -4.59 11.14
N GLN A 83 -11.63 -4.83 12.08
CA GLN A 83 -11.62 -6.01 12.95
C GLN A 83 -12.71 -6.97 12.49
N LEU A 84 -12.36 -8.24 12.35
CA LEU A 84 -13.19 -9.31 11.81
C LEU A 84 -13.30 -10.44 12.86
N SER A 85 -14.48 -11.02 12.98
CA SER A 85 -14.82 -12.06 13.95
C SER A 85 -14.21 -13.42 13.63
N GLY A 86 -13.82 -13.67 12.38
CA GLY A 86 -13.33 -14.97 11.94
C GLY A 86 -14.43 -15.92 11.47
N ASN A 87 -15.69 -15.52 11.55
CA ASN A 87 -16.87 -16.29 11.10
C ASN A 87 -17.52 -15.67 9.84
N GLU A 88 -16.93 -14.62 9.27
CA GLU A 88 -17.42 -14.00 8.04
C GLU A 88 -17.43 -15.03 6.91
N PHE A 89 -18.54 -15.02 6.16
CA PHE A 89 -18.74 -15.84 4.98
C PHE A 89 -18.42 -17.33 5.18
N GLU A 90 -18.87 -17.89 6.31
CA GLU A 90 -18.85 -19.34 6.51
C GLU A 90 -19.55 -20.07 5.35
N LYS A 91 -19.12 -21.31 5.12
CA LYS A 91 -19.69 -22.11 4.04
C LYS A 91 -21.16 -22.38 4.33
N LEU A 92 -22.03 -21.91 3.44
CA LEU A 92 -23.46 -22.18 3.47
C LEU A 92 -23.81 -23.24 2.43
N PRO A 93 -24.74 -24.16 2.72
CA PRO A 93 -25.08 -25.27 1.82
C PRO A 93 -25.69 -24.81 0.49
N ASN A 94 -26.41 -23.67 0.49
CA ASN A 94 -27.18 -23.19 -0.66
C ASN A 94 -26.74 -21.79 -1.12
N MET A 95 -25.55 -21.32 -0.72
CA MET A 95 -25.07 -19.99 -1.12
C MET A 95 -23.56 -19.99 -1.30
N SER A 96 -23.13 -19.70 -2.53
CA SER A 96 -21.72 -19.59 -2.88
C SER A 96 -21.08 -18.38 -2.21
N ILE A 97 -19.76 -18.43 -2.05
CA ILE A 97 -18.99 -17.28 -1.54
C ILE A 97 -19.18 -16.01 -2.40
N ILE A 98 -19.35 -16.16 -3.72
CA ILE A 98 -19.60 -15.04 -4.63
C ILE A 98 -20.93 -14.37 -4.30
N GLU A 99 -21.96 -15.16 -4.03
CA GLU A 99 -23.28 -14.64 -3.65
C GLU A 99 -23.23 -13.97 -2.28
N GLN A 100 -22.59 -14.61 -1.29
CA GLN A 100 -22.50 -14.07 0.06
C GLN A 100 -21.75 -12.72 0.09
N VAL A 101 -20.56 -12.67 -0.53
CA VAL A 101 -19.75 -11.44 -0.60
C VAL A 101 -20.42 -10.40 -1.50
N GLY A 102 -21.05 -10.82 -2.59
CA GLY A 102 -21.81 -9.92 -3.47
C GLY A 102 -22.94 -9.22 -2.72
N ALA A 103 -23.77 -9.99 -2.00
CA ALA A 103 -24.84 -9.42 -1.17
C ALA A 103 -24.29 -8.48 -0.08
N TYR A 104 -23.13 -8.79 0.50
CA TYR A 104 -22.47 -7.90 1.45
C TYR A 104 -22.02 -6.58 0.81
N PHE A 105 -21.46 -6.60 -0.41
CA PHE A 105 -21.11 -5.37 -1.13
C PHE A 105 -22.32 -4.57 -1.60
N ASP A 106 -23.43 -5.24 -1.92
CA ASP A 106 -24.69 -4.56 -2.28
C ASP A 106 -25.16 -3.66 -1.13
N LEU A 107 -25.04 -4.12 0.12
CA LEU A 107 -25.33 -3.32 1.32
C LEU A 107 -24.39 -2.12 1.50
N MET A 108 -23.22 -2.13 0.88
CA MET A 108 -22.20 -1.07 0.94
C MET A 108 -22.23 -0.14 -0.28
N GLY A 109 -23.22 -0.29 -1.16
CA GLY A 109 -23.34 0.51 -2.38
C GLY A 109 -22.36 0.12 -3.48
N ASN A 110 -21.71 -1.05 -3.40
CA ASN A 110 -20.83 -1.62 -4.42
C ASN A 110 -19.63 -0.74 -4.84
N ILE A 111 -19.23 0.24 -4.03
CA ILE A 111 -18.13 1.16 -4.31
C ILE A 111 -17.22 1.32 -3.09
N GLY A 112 -15.90 1.24 -3.31
CA GLY A 112 -14.87 1.73 -2.39
C GLY A 112 -14.19 2.98 -2.95
N LEU A 113 -13.91 3.98 -2.11
CA LEU A 113 -13.31 5.25 -2.54
C LEU A 113 -11.82 5.33 -2.18
N SER A 114 -10.95 5.00 -3.14
CA SER A 114 -9.50 5.15 -2.94
C SER A 114 -9.09 6.63 -2.93
N PRO A 115 -8.34 7.11 -1.92
CA PRO A 115 -7.80 8.47 -1.92
C PRO A 115 -6.89 8.80 -3.12
N LEU A 116 -6.28 7.77 -3.73
CA LEU A 116 -5.40 7.91 -4.89
C LEU A 116 -6.12 7.68 -6.22
N TYR A 117 -7.08 6.74 -6.25
CA TYR A 117 -7.65 6.24 -7.50
C TYR A 117 -9.15 6.50 -7.68
N GLY A 118 -9.80 7.12 -6.71
CA GLY A 118 -11.23 7.41 -6.73
C GLY A 118 -12.05 6.13 -6.58
N GLU A 119 -13.19 6.08 -7.27
CA GLU A 119 -14.12 4.96 -7.21
C GLU A 119 -13.47 3.65 -7.70
N VAL A 120 -13.69 2.60 -6.91
CA VAL A 120 -13.34 1.21 -7.22
C VAL A 120 -14.60 0.38 -7.09
N ILE A 121 -14.99 -0.28 -8.19
CA ILE A 121 -16.18 -1.11 -8.26
C ILE A 121 -15.96 -2.40 -7.47
N LEU A 122 -16.87 -2.65 -6.52
CA LEU A 122 -16.97 -3.87 -5.73
C LEU A 122 -18.11 -4.73 -6.28
N ASP A 123 -17.78 -5.70 -7.13
CA ASP A 123 -18.80 -6.53 -7.78
C ASP A 123 -18.42 -8.01 -7.85
N ARG A 124 -19.37 -8.82 -8.31
CA ARG A 124 -19.20 -10.28 -8.47
C ARG A 124 -18.05 -10.65 -9.39
N LYS A 125 -17.71 -9.80 -10.37
CA LYS A 125 -16.54 -10.02 -11.22
C LYS A 125 -15.25 -9.90 -10.42
N GLY A 126 -15.07 -8.83 -9.64
CA GLY A 126 -13.89 -8.67 -8.77
C GLY A 126 -13.76 -9.80 -7.74
N ILE A 127 -14.89 -10.28 -7.21
CA ILE A 127 -14.90 -11.46 -6.33
C ILE A 127 -14.42 -12.70 -7.10
N GLY A 128 -14.98 -12.98 -8.29
CA GLY A 128 -14.56 -14.10 -9.12
C GLY A 128 -13.06 -14.07 -9.49
N ASP A 129 -12.56 -12.90 -9.89
CA ASP A 129 -11.13 -12.68 -10.18
C ASP A 129 -10.26 -12.99 -8.94
N SER A 130 -10.73 -12.63 -7.75
CA SER A 130 -10.05 -12.95 -6.48
C SER A 130 -9.95 -14.46 -6.22
N LEU A 131 -11.01 -15.22 -6.54
CA LEU A 131 -11.06 -16.68 -6.32
C LEU A 131 -10.14 -17.46 -7.26
N ALA A 132 -9.86 -16.93 -8.45
CA ALA A 132 -8.91 -17.52 -9.40
C ALA A 132 -7.47 -17.61 -8.82
N HIS A 133 -7.19 -16.87 -7.75
CA HIS A 133 -5.92 -16.90 -7.02
C HIS A 133 -5.95 -17.81 -5.78
N GLY A 134 -6.93 -18.71 -5.67
CA GLY A 134 -7.13 -19.58 -4.51
C GLY A 134 -8.01 -18.93 -3.43
N LEU A 135 -8.62 -19.76 -2.58
CA LEU A 135 -9.51 -19.32 -1.50
C LEU A 135 -9.22 -20.08 -0.20
N GLY A 136 -8.32 -19.52 0.60
CA GLY A 136 -8.14 -19.92 2.00
C GLY A 136 -9.20 -19.30 2.92
N ARG A 137 -9.35 -19.85 4.14
CA ARG A 137 -10.31 -19.36 5.14
C ARG A 137 -10.11 -17.86 5.45
N ASN A 138 -8.86 -17.44 5.70
CA ASN A 138 -8.55 -16.05 6.06
C ASN A 138 -8.82 -15.08 4.90
N LYS A 139 -8.60 -15.52 3.65
CA LYS A 139 -8.96 -14.73 2.47
C LYS A 139 -10.47 -14.60 2.30
N ALA A 140 -11.23 -15.66 2.56
CA ALA A 140 -12.69 -15.58 2.56
C ALA A 140 -13.18 -14.54 3.58
N ILE A 141 -12.65 -14.59 4.82
CA ILE A 141 -12.96 -13.61 5.88
C ILE A 141 -12.61 -12.18 5.43
N ALA A 142 -11.43 -12.00 4.85
CA ALA A 142 -10.90 -10.70 4.48
C ALA A 142 -11.69 -9.96 3.38
N PHE A 143 -12.60 -10.63 2.65
CA PHE A 143 -13.54 -9.92 1.77
C PHE A 143 -14.34 -8.84 2.52
N ALA A 144 -14.62 -9.06 3.81
CA ALA A 144 -15.37 -8.13 4.64
C ALA A 144 -14.62 -6.82 4.94
N ALA A 145 -13.30 -6.78 4.66
CA ALA A 145 -12.44 -5.61 4.85
C ALA A 145 -12.00 -4.95 3.53
N VAL A 146 -12.41 -5.48 2.36
CA VAL A 146 -11.93 -4.98 1.06
C VAL A 146 -12.21 -3.49 0.88
N LYS A 147 -13.41 -3.03 1.26
CA LYS A 147 -13.79 -1.62 1.17
C LYS A 147 -12.88 -0.74 2.04
N GLU A 148 -12.70 -1.12 3.30
CA GLU A 148 -11.86 -0.38 4.25
C GLU A 148 -10.39 -0.38 3.85
N VAL A 149 -9.89 -1.47 3.26
CA VAL A 149 -8.52 -1.55 2.71
C VAL A 149 -8.37 -0.59 1.53
N ILE A 150 -9.35 -0.51 0.62
CA ILE A 150 -9.31 0.42 -0.51
C ILE A 150 -9.32 1.89 -0.04
N GLU A 151 -10.10 2.18 0.99
CA GLU A 151 -10.35 3.55 1.47
C GLU A 151 -9.24 4.08 2.39
N ASN A 152 -8.66 3.21 3.20
CA ASN A 152 -7.73 3.59 4.27
C ASN A 152 -6.35 2.95 4.16
N GLY A 153 -6.13 2.09 3.17
CA GLY A 153 -4.82 1.49 2.92
C GLY A 153 -3.85 2.41 2.19
N ILE A 154 -2.60 1.95 2.07
CA ILE A 154 -1.52 2.67 1.40
C ILE A 154 -1.06 1.95 0.14
N LEU A 155 -0.55 2.71 -0.83
CA LEU A 155 0.06 2.15 -2.03
C LEU A 155 1.41 1.50 -1.70
N ILE A 156 1.53 0.19 -1.92
CA ILE A 156 2.79 -0.54 -1.74
C ILE A 156 3.50 -0.86 -3.04
N ASP A 157 2.77 -0.97 -4.16
CA ASP A 157 3.33 -1.31 -5.48
C ASP A 157 2.45 -0.78 -6.62
N TYR A 158 3.05 -0.45 -7.76
CA TYR A 158 2.36 0.06 -8.94
C TYR A 158 3.03 -0.40 -10.24
N HIS A 159 2.24 -0.88 -11.19
CA HIS A 159 2.70 -1.28 -12.52
C HIS A 159 1.87 -0.60 -13.59
N LYS A 160 2.51 0.22 -14.42
CA LYS A 160 1.91 0.76 -15.64
C LYS A 160 1.82 -0.32 -16.71
N ASN A 161 0.69 -0.41 -17.41
CA ASN A 161 0.41 -1.40 -18.46
C ASN A 161 0.84 -2.81 -18.02
N HIS A 162 0.27 -3.29 -16.92
CA HIS A 162 0.71 -4.51 -16.22
C HIS A 162 0.86 -5.68 -17.20
N LYS A 163 2.11 -6.08 -17.45
CA LYS A 163 2.47 -7.17 -18.38
C LYS A 163 1.91 -6.98 -19.80
N GLY A 164 1.75 -5.74 -20.27
CA GLY A 164 1.24 -5.44 -21.60
C GLY A 164 -0.26 -5.65 -21.78
N ARG A 165 -1.03 -5.77 -20.69
CA ARG A 165 -2.46 -6.15 -20.73
C ARG A 165 -3.43 -4.99 -20.98
N GLY A 166 -2.93 -3.77 -21.19
CA GLY A 166 -3.74 -2.60 -21.49
C GLY A 166 -4.42 -1.95 -20.29
N TYR A 167 -4.01 -2.31 -19.07
CA TYR A 167 -4.47 -1.70 -17.81
C TYR A 167 -3.30 -1.51 -16.85
N ASP A 168 -3.40 -0.53 -15.96
CA ASP A 168 -2.45 -0.36 -14.86
C ASP A 168 -2.90 -1.18 -13.65
N SER A 169 -1.98 -1.57 -12.77
CA SER A 169 -2.30 -2.23 -11.51
C SER A 169 -1.67 -1.49 -10.34
N ALA A 170 -2.48 -1.16 -9.34
CA ALA A 170 -2.01 -0.63 -8.07
C ALA A 170 -2.28 -1.63 -6.96
N VAL A 171 -1.35 -1.78 -6.01
CA VAL A 171 -1.52 -2.63 -4.84
C VAL A 171 -1.71 -1.76 -3.62
N ILE A 172 -2.92 -1.79 -3.05
CA ILE A 172 -3.25 -1.12 -1.80
C ILE A 172 -3.20 -2.14 -0.67
N SER A 173 -2.50 -1.82 0.41
CA SER A 173 -2.37 -2.71 1.56
C SER A 173 -2.70 -1.99 2.86
N ALA A 174 -3.32 -2.71 3.78
CA ALA A 174 -3.67 -2.22 5.10
C ALA A 174 -3.63 -3.32 6.15
N PRO A 175 -3.39 -2.97 7.42
CA PRO A 175 -3.57 -3.91 8.51
C PRO A 175 -5.05 -4.21 8.76
N ILE A 176 -5.37 -5.49 8.96
CA ILE A 176 -6.66 -5.95 9.48
C ILE A 176 -6.43 -6.83 10.71
N LYS A 177 -7.48 -7.06 11.51
CA LYS A 177 -7.48 -8.09 12.56
C LYS A 177 -8.54 -9.13 12.24
N ILE A 178 -8.16 -10.40 12.32
CA ILE A 178 -9.11 -11.53 12.30
C ILE A 178 -8.99 -12.17 13.68
N LEU A 179 -10.09 -12.20 14.44
CA LEU A 179 -10.07 -12.44 15.88
C LEU A 179 -9.05 -11.49 16.54
N ASN A 180 -8.06 -12.05 17.24
CA ASN A 180 -7.00 -11.31 17.91
C ASN A 180 -5.69 -11.28 17.12
N GLU A 181 -5.64 -11.88 15.93
CA GLU A 181 -4.44 -11.96 15.10
C GLU A 181 -4.42 -10.86 14.04
N ARG A 182 -3.28 -10.18 13.92
CA ARG A 182 -3.04 -9.13 12.93
C ARG A 182 -2.62 -9.75 11.61
N PHE A 183 -3.26 -9.29 10.53
CA PHE A 183 -2.90 -9.62 9.17
C PHE A 183 -2.62 -8.35 8.38
N ILE A 184 -1.72 -8.47 7.41
CA ILE A 184 -1.52 -7.52 6.33
C ILE A 184 -2.39 -7.99 5.17
N CYS A 185 -3.45 -7.23 4.87
CA CYS A 185 -4.31 -7.47 3.72
C CYS A 185 -3.86 -6.60 2.55
N TYR A 186 -3.91 -7.12 1.33
CA TYR A 186 -3.68 -6.31 0.14
C TYR A 186 -4.69 -6.61 -0.96
N VAL A 187 -5.18 -5.54 -1.55
CA VAL A 187 -6.15 -5.50 -2.65
C VAL A 187 -5.45 -4.91 -3.86
N ILE A 188 -5.65 -5.54 -5.02
CA ILE A 188 -5.16 -5.01 -6.28
C ILE A 188 -6.30 -4.26 -6.95
N ILE A 189 -6.01 -3.02 -7.32
CA ILE A 189 -6.89 -2.18 -8.13
C ILE A 189 -6.40 -2.28 -9.57
N ILE A 190 -7.22 -2.91 -10.42
CA ILE A 190 -7.06 -2.91 -11.87
C ILE A 190 -7.64 -1.62 -12.41
N ARG A 191 -6.79 -0.79 -13.01
CA ARG A 191 -7.15 0.53 -13.55
C ARG A 191 -7.21 0.44 -15.07
N SER A 192 -8.43 0.32 -15.58
CA SER A 192 -8.70 0.34 -17.02
C SER A 192 -9.16 1.72 -17.48
N LYS A 193 -9.32 1.91 -18.79
CA LYS A 193 -9.92 3.13 -19.35
C LYS A 193 -11.40 3.30 -19.02
N ILE A 194 -12.07 2.22 -18.62
CA ILE A 194 -13.53 2.19 -18.41
C ILE A 194 -13.86 2.42 -16.93
N ALA A 195 -13.23 1.64 -16.05
CA ALA A 195 -13.44 1.72 -14.60
C ALA A 195 -12.28 1.08 -13.84
N ASN A 196 -12.18 1.41 -12.55
CA ASN A 196 -11.33 0.70 -11.62
C ASN A 196 -12.10 -0.46 -10.98
N ARG A 197 -11.45 -1.61 -10.86
CA ARG A 197 -12.02 -2.82 -10.25
C ARG A 197 -11.03 -3.43 -9.28
N PHE A 198 -11.54 -4.05 -8.23
CA PHE A 198 -10.69 -4.72 -7.25
C PHE A 198 -10.54 -6.21 -7.56
N TYR A 199 -9.46 -6.80 -7.05
CA TYR A 199 -9.48 -8.18 -6.59
C TYR A 199 -8.62 -8.31 -5.31
N LEU A 200 -9.08 -9.15 -4.39
CA LEU A 200 -8.38 -9.51 -3.17
C LEU A 200 -7.42 -10.66 -3.48
N HIS A 201 -6.14 -10.48 -3.18
CA HIS A 201 -5.14 -11.48 -3.52
C HIS A 201 -4.83 -12.42 -2.36
N GLU A 202 -4.29 -11.92 -1.25
CA GLU A 202 -4.00 -12.73 -0.05
C GLU A 202 -3.98 -11.87 1.22
N VAL A 203 -3.91 -12.55 2.36
CA VAL A 203 -3.60 -11.96 3.67
C VAL A 203 -2.40 -12.65 4.29
N TRP A 204 -1.50 -11.88 4.90
CA TRP A 204 -0.25 -12.40 5.47
C TRP A 204 -0.10 -12.01 6.93
N THR A 205 0.50 -12.88 7.73
CA THR A 205 1.01 -12.47 9.05
C THR A 205 2.46 -12.00 8.92
N GLU A 206 2.91 -11.13 9.82
CA GLU A 206 4.32 -10.72 9.87
C GLU A 206 5.26 -11.93 9.96
N LYS A 207 4.91 -12.90 10.81
CA LYS A 207 5.66 -14.15 10.97
C LYS A 207 5.81 -14.90 9.65
N SER A 208 4.74 -15.02 8.87
CA SER A 208 4.77 -15.73 7.58
C SER A 208 5.62 -15.03 6.51
N LEU A 209 5.68 -13.68 6.54
CA LEU A 209 6.53 -12.91 5.62
C LEU A 209 8.01 -12.99 6.00
N THR A 210 8.31 -12.99 7.30
CA THR A 210 9.70 -12.95 7.81
C THR A 210 10.34 -14.33 7.89
N SER A 211 9.57 -15.39 8.18
CA SER A 211 10.08 -16.76 8.33
C SER A 211 10.74 -17.34 7.07
N VAL A 212 10.50 -16.74 5.90
CA VAL A 212 11.08 -17.21 4.65
C VAL A 212 12.46 -16.60 4.36
N ARG A 213 12.86 -15.54 5.05
CA ARG A 213 14.20 -14.93 4.91
C ARG A 213 15.29 -15.69 5.67
N SER A 214 14.93 -16.42 6.74
CA SER A 214 15.86 -17.20 7.57
C SER A 214 16.41 -18.47 6.92
N SER A 215 15.90 -18.87 5.76
CA SER A 215 16.30 -20.09 5.04
C SER A 215 17.30 -19.80 3.92
N ALA A 216 18.42 -19.13 4.23
CA ALA A 216 19.42 -18.65 3.27
C ALA A 216 20.09 -19.74 2.39
N ALA A 217 19.82 -21.03 2.63
CA ALA A 217 20.36 -22.17 1.88
C ALA A 217 19.36 -22.82 0.89
N GLN A 218 18.12 -22.36 0.79
CA GLN A 218 17.11 -22.94 -0.11
C GLN A 218 16.68 -21.91 -1.17
N LYS A 219 16.56 -22.34 -2.43
CA LYS A 219 15.89 -21.58 -3.51
C LYS A 219 14.61 -20.98 -2.94
N GLN A 220 14.44 -19.66 -3.07
CA GLN A 220 13.25 -18.98 -2.57
C GLN A 220 11.99 -19.71 -3.06
N PRO A 221 11.05 -20.05 -2.17
CA PRO A 221 9.91 -20.85 -2.56
C PRO A 221 9.00 -20.06 -3.51
N SER A 222 8.43 -20.75 -4.50
CA SER A 222 7.66 -20.16 -5.61
C SER A 222 6.45 -19.30 -5.20
N HIS A 223 5.99 -19.40 -3.95
CA HIS A 223 4.86 -18.63 -3.41
C HIS A 223 5.22 -17.18 -3.01
N LEU A 224 6.50 -16.79 -2.99
CA LEU A 224 6.95 -15.42 -2.70
C LEU A 224 7.49 -14.71 -3.95
N GLN A 225 6.69 -14.65 -5.01
CA GLN A 225 7.00 -13.85 -6.20
C GLN A 225 6.04 -12.66 -6.31
N GLY A 226 6.49 -11.60 -6.99
CA GLY A 226 5.68 -10.40 -7.20
C GLY A 226 5.38 -9.65 -5.89
N THR A 227 4.12 -9.33 -5.64
CA THR A 227 3.67 -8.48 -4.53
C THR A 227 4.04 -9.00 -3.14
N ALA A 228 4.05 -10.33 -2.94
CA ALA A 228 4.42 -10.90 -1.64
C ALA A 228 5.90 -10.63 -1.29
N LYS A 229 6.78 -10.51 -2.30
CA LYS A 229 8.17 -10.09 -2.10
C LYS A 229 8.27 -8.62 -1.70
N VAL A 230 7.46 -7.75 -2.32
CA VAL A 230 7.37 -6.32 -1.95
C VAL A 230 6.95 -6.17 -0.49
N LEU A 231 5.93 -6.92 -0.05
CA LEU A 231 5.52 -6.95 1.36
C LEU A 231 6.62 -7.45 2.29
N GLN A 232 7.32 -8.53 1.90
CA GLN A 232 8.45 -9.03 2.69
C GLN A 232 9.55 -7.97 2.83
N ASP A 233 9.92 -7.27 1.76
CA ASP A 233 10.94 -6.23 1.78
C ASP A 233 10.55 -5.06 2.67
N ILE A 234 9.29 -4.63 2.60
CA ILE A 234 8.75 -3.60 3.49
C ILE A 234 8.85 -4.05 4.96
N VAL A 235 8.32 -5.24 5.29
CA VAL A 235 8.32 -5.76 6.68
C VAL A 235 9.75 -5.97 7.21
N CYS A 236 10.69 -6.29 6.33
CA CYS A 236 12.09 -6.51 6.66
C CYS A 236 12.96 -5.25 6.66
N ALA A 237 12.40 -4.08 6.31
CA ALA A 237 13.15 -2.83 6.24
C ALA A 237 13.55 -2.31 7.62
N SER A 238 14.57 -1.46 7.64
CA SER A 238 14.97 -0.73 8.84
C SER A 238 13.89 0.25 9.29
N ASP A 239 13.70 0.36 10.60
CA ASP A 239 12.77 1.32 11.18
C ASP A 239 13.38 2.73 11.22
N LEU A 240 12.50 3.73 11.19
CA LEU A 240 12.83 5.11 11.55
C LEU A 240 12.02 5.51 12.80
N PRO A 241 12.54 6.43 13.63
CA PRO A 241 11.83 6.89 14.82
C PRO A 241 10.47 7.51 14.51
N GLU A 242 9.48 7.33 15.38
CA GLU A 242 8.12 7.85 15.17
C GLU A 242 8.06 9.37 14.98
N PHE A 243 8.87 10.11 15.73
CA PHE A 243 8.92 11.58 15.64
C PHE A 243 9.39 12.08 14.26
N PHE A 244 9.94 11.19 13.42
CA PHE A 244 10.34 11.51 12.06
C PHE A 244 9.13 11.82 11.18
N PHE A 245 7.95 11.26 11.47
CA PHE A 245 6.77 11.34 10.60
C PHE A 245 5.72 12.33 11.10
N ASP A 246 5.11 13.07 10.20
CA ASP A 246 3.88 13.84 10.43
C ASP A 246 2.66 12.91 10.51
N GLU A 247 1.45 13.46 10.68
CA GLU A 247 0.23 12.63 10.77
C GLU A 247 -0.17 11.97 9.45
N ASN A 248 0.40 12.38 8.32
CA ASN A 248 0.15 11.81 7.01
C ASN A 248 1.21 10.78 6.58
N GLY A 249 2.29 10.65 7.35
CA GLY A 249 3.38 9.72 7.10
C GLY A 249 4.56 10.30 6.34
N GLU A 250 4.61 11.61 6.13
CA GLU A 250 5.76 12.29 5.51
C GLU A 250 6.77 12.75 6.55
N PRO A 251 8.03 12.99 6.18
CA PRO A 251 9.02 13.51 7.11
C PRO A 251 8.63 14.88 7.66
N ARG A 252 8.80 15.11 8.96
CA ARG A 252 8.66 16.45 9.55
C ARG A 252 9.87 17.28 9.16
N LEU A 253 9.64 18.28 8.32
CA LEU A 253 10.63 19.31 8.00
C LEU A 253 10.22 20.62 8.68
N ASP A 254 11.19 21.35 9.20
CA ASP A 254 11.00 22.71 9.69
C ASP A 254 10.83 23.62 8.45
N GLY A 255 9.58 23.85 8.07
CA GLY A 255 9.21 24.94 7.15
C GLY A 255 8.45 24.51 5.91
N CYS A 256 7.17 24.83 5.87
CA CYS A 256 6.63 25.81 4.92
C CYS A 256 5.61 26.61 5.77
N GLU A 257 5.87 27.89 6.06
CA GLU A 257 4.83 28.80 6.60
C GLU A 257 3.80 29.14 5.52
#